data_AF-A0A1B8J9I3-F1
#
_entry.id   AF-A0A1B8J9I3-F1
#
_cell.length_a   1.000
_cell.length_b   1.000
_cell.length_c   1.000
_cell.angle_alpha   90.00
_cell.angle_beta   90.00
_cell.angle_gamma   90.00
#
_symmetry.space_group_name_H-M   'P 1'
#
loop_
_entity.id
_entity.type
_entity.pdbx_description
1 polymer ?
#
loop_
_entity_poly.entity_id
_entity_poly.type
_entity_poly.pdbx_seq_one_letter_code
_entity_poly.pdbx_strand_id
1 'polypeptide(L)'
;MTSILTSIAHSQSVDIGNFYYRDFLDFGQNKDAFQIGAQNVTLQGKDGTQFAFPNASTNASSQASIPDFSAKSNFGSFTAIGGSYAVTANHIRSIENQAGWRKWGQTTYEVADKLLGQGLDSQFLRFNRFIVEGEAELLETNITNHTTSHAIIKQIGTAAYSQQIALEQENERILNERLEEIKKQMAACFTPMARALAR
;
A
#
# COMPACT_ATOMS: atom_id res chain seq x y z
N MET A 1 -48.01 -9.94 26.43
CA MET A 1 -46.82 -9.22 26.90
C MET A 1 -45.79 -9.29 25.78
N THR A 2 -45.62 -8.20 25.04
CA THR A 2 -44.71 -8.16 23.88
C THR A 2 -43.32 -7.80 24.41
N SER A 3 -42.40 -8.76 24.39
CA SER A 3 -41.00 -8.53 24.76
C SER A 3 -40.33 -7.73 23.63
N ILE A 4 -39.98 -6.49 23.90
CA ILE A 4 -39.14 -5.67 23.01
C ILE A 4 -37.70 -6.14 23.25
N LEU A 5 -37.14 -6.87 22.29
CA LEU A 5 -35.70 -7.11 22.19
C LEU A 5 -35.03 -5.79 21.82
N THR A 6 -34.58 -5.05 22.82
CA THR A 6 -33.76 -3.85 22.65
C THR A 6 -32.36 -4.27 22.23
N SER A 7 -32.07 -4.25 20.93
CA SER A 7 -30.70 -4.38 20.42
C SER A 7 -29.93 -3.11 20.78
N ILE A 8 -29.12 -3.16 21.85
CA ILE A 8 -28.20 -2.07 22.20
C ILE A 8 -27.05 -2.12 21.20
N ALA A 9 -26.98 -1.12 20.32
CA ALA A 9 -25.84 -0.90 19.44
C ALA A 9 -24.62 -0.44 20.27
N HIS A 10 -23.72 -1.37 20.58
CA HIS A 10 -22.46 -1.07 21.27
C HIS A 10 -21.42 -0.55 20.26
N SER A 11 -21.67 0.61 19.67
CA SER A 11 -20.64 1.33 18.91
C SER A 11 -19.64 1.93 19.92
N GLN A 12 -18.35 1.63 19.77
CA GLN A 12 -17.26 2.18 20.61
C GLN A 12 -17.39 1.85 22.11
N SER A 13 -17.88 0.64 22.44
CA SER A 13 -17.89 0.15 23.82
C SER A 13 -16.52 -0.39 24.21
N VAL A 14 -15.97 0.09 25.33
CA VAL A 14 -14.72 -0.39 25.91
C VAL A 14 -15.05 -1.09 27.21
N ASP A 15 -14.59 -2.33 27.37
CA ASP A 15 -14.70 -3.04 28.65
C ASP A 15 -13.60 -2.54 29.61
N ILE A 16 -14.02 -1.81 30.63
CA ILE A 16 -13.15 -1.25 31.67
C ILE A 16 -13.20 -2.06 32.96
N GLY A 17 -13.72 -3.29 32.93
CA GLY A 17 -13.82 -4.18 34.10
C GLY A 17 -12.45 -4.41 34.74
N ASN A 18 -11.47 -4.89 33.95
CA ASN A 18 -10.14 -5.21 34.45
C ASN A 18 -9.03 -4.23 34.03
N PHE A 19 -9.23 -3.39 33.02
CA PHE A 19 -8.22 -2.42 32.56
C PHE A 19 -8.69 -0.98 32.78
N TYR A 20 -7.74 -0.04 32.82
CA TYR A 20 -8.07 1.37 32.92
C TYR A 20 -8.49 1.90 31.54
N TYR A 21 -9.49 2.77 31.52
CA TYR A 21 -9.92 3.43 30.28
C TYR A 21 -8.76 4.15 29.57
N ARG A 22 -7.80 4.67 30.36
CA ARG A 22 -6.58 5.31 29.89
C ARG A 22 -5.73 4.38 29.04
N ASP A 23 -5.64 3.09 29.37
CA ASP A 23 -4.83 2.11 28.63
C ASP A 23 -5.27 2.03 27.16
N PHE A 24 -6.59 2.09 26.91
CA PHE A 24 -7.16 2.11 25.56
C PHE A 24 -6.89 3.44 24.82
N LEU A 25 -6.91 4.56 25.53
CA LEU A 25 -6.57 5.87 24.95
C LEU A 25 -5.08 5.95 24.59
N ASP A 26 -4.22 5.43 25.45
CA ASP A 26 -2.77 5.44 25.24
C ASP A 26 -2.40 4.49 24.11
N PHE A 27 -3.05 3.32 24.02
CA PHE A 27 -2.94 2.44 22.87
C PHE A 27 -3.33 3.15 21.56
N GLY A 28 -4.54 3.74 21.50
CA GLY A 28 -5.03 4.38 20.29
C GLY A 28 -4.22 5.62 19.86
N GLN A 29 -3.42 6.20 20.76
CA GLN A 29 -2.61 7.41 20.51
C GLN A 29 -1.10 7.15 20.43
N ASN A 30 -0.67 5.88 20.48
CA ASN A 30 0.75 5.49 20.60
C ASN A 30 1.49 6.20 21.74
N LYS A 31 0.91 6.19 22.94
CA LYS A 31 1.48 6.82 24.14
C LYS A 31 1.92 5.80 25.17
N ASP A 32 2.73 6.28 26.11
CA ASP A 32 3.23 5.53 27.27
C ASP A 32 3.89 4.20 26.87
N ALA A 33 3.37 3.06 27.34
CA ALA A 33 3.88 1.73 27.01
C ALA A 33 3.65 1.34 25.54
N PHE A 34 2.77 2.04 24.81
CA PHE A 34 2.39 1.76 23.42
C PHE A 34 3.10 2.65 22.39
N GLN A 35 4.34 3.03 22.67
CA GLN A 35 5.16 3.75 21.69
C GLN A 35 5.33 2.94 20.40
N ILE A 36 5.48 3.65 19.28
CA ILE A 36 5.69 3.05 17.96
C ILE A 36 6.91 2.11 18.03
N GLY A 37 6.76 0.87 17.58
CA GLY A 37 7.84 -0.11 17.62
C GLY A 37 8.09 -0.76 18.98
N ALA A 38 7.35 -0.41 20.04
CA ALA A 38 7.46 -1.08 21.33
C ALA A 38 7.09 -2.56 21.21
N GLN A 39 7.77 -3.41 21.97
CA GLN A 39 7.59 -4.85 21.95
C GLN A 39 7.40 -5.39 23.37
N ASN A 40 6.76 -6.56 23.49
CA ASN A 40 6.55 -7.22 24.79
C ASN A 40 5.84 -6.31 25.81
N VAL A 41 4.92 -5.48 25.32
CA VAL A 41 4.14 -4.58 26.16
C VAL A 41 3.30 -5.39 27.13
N THR A 42 3.42 -5.09 28.42
CA THR A 42 2.65 -5.77 29.47
C THR A 42 1.81 -4.73 30.20
N LEU A 43 0.51 -5.02 30.34
CA LEU A 43 -0.45 -4.21 31.07
C LEU A 43 -0.72 -4.83 32.43
N GLN A 44 -0.85 -3.99 33.45
CA GLN A 44 -1.31 -4.42 34.76
C GLN A 44 -2.84 -4.28 34.81
N GLY A 45 -3.53 -5.38 35.07
CA GLY A 45 -4.95 -5.37 35.39
C GLY A 45 -5.20 -4.75 36.77
N LYS A 46 -6.41 -4.21 36.96
CA LYS A 46 -6.90 -3.68 38.25
C LYS A 46 -6.93 -4.75 39.34
N ASP A 47 -7.06 -6.01 38.95
CA ASP A 47 -6.96 -7.18 39.81
C ASP A 47 -5.51 -7.56 40.17
N GLY A 48 -4.52 -6.83 39.65
CA GLY A 48 -3.09 -7.09 39.85
C GLY A 48 -2.50 -8.16 38.91
N THR A 49 -3.31 -8.76 38.03
CA THR A 49 -2.83 -9.69 37.01
C THR A 49 -2.07 -8.95 35.92
N GLN A 50 -1.19 -9.65 35.21
CA GLN A 50 -0.46 -9.09 34.07
C GLN A 50 -1.02 -9.66 32.78
N PHE A 51 -1.28 -8.76 31.83
CA PHE A 51 -1.67 -9.10 30.48
C PHE A 51 -0.54 -8.73 29.52
N ALA A 52 0.07 -9.75 28.91
CA ALA A 52 1.03 -9.55 27.84
C ALA A 52 0.27 -9.24 26.54
N PHE A 53 0.53 -8.06 25.97
CA PHE A 53 -0.09 -7.65 24.73
C PHE A 53 0.33 -8.60 23.60
N PRO A 54 -0.61 -9.17 22.83
CA PRO A 54 -0.26 -10.02 21.71
C PRO A 54 0.46 -9.17 20.67
N ASN A 55 1.74 -9.47 20.45
CA ASN A 55 2.55 -8.78 19.47
C ASN A 55 1.86 -8.88 18.08
N ALA A 56 1.60 -7.74 17.43
CA ALA A 56 0.96 -7.68 16.11
C ALA A 56 1.89 -8.21 15.01
N SER A 57 1.88 -9.53 14.79
CA SER A 57 2.68 -10.21 13.77
C SER A 57 2.08 -10.02 12.38
N THR A 58 2.58 -9.04 11.64
CA THR A 58 2.53 -9.08 10.19
C THR A 58 3.76 -9.84 9.69
N ASN A 59 3.51 -10.82 8.82
CA ASN A 59 4.48 -11.78 8.32
C ASN A 59 5.75 -11.11 7.75
N ALA A 60 6.90 -11.19 8.43
CA ALA A 60 8.26 -11.18 7.84
C ALA A 60 9.43 -11.08 8.86
N SER A 61 9.19 -10.73 10.12
CA SER A 61 10.27 -10.56 11.10
C SER A 61 9.81 -11.00 12.49
N SER A 62 10.60 -11.84 13.15
CA SER A 62 10.28 -12.53 14.42
C SER A 62 10.19 -11.61 15.65
N GLN A 63 9.84 -10.34 15.50
CA GLN A 63 9.45 -9.46 16.59
C GLN A 63 8.34 -8.53 16.12
N ALA A 64 7.14 -8.84 16.56
CA ALA A 64 5.98 -8.03 16.30
C ALA A 64 5.90 -6.88 17.33
N SER A 65 5.64 -5.67 16.84
CA SER A 65 5.72 -4.45 17.62
C SER A 65 4.42 -3.64 17.55
N ILE A 66 4.24 -2.67 18.43
CA ILE A 66 3.12 -1.74 18.38
C ILE A 66 3.16 -0.97 17.04
N PRO A 67 2.06 -1.00 16.25
CA PRO A 67 1.98 -0.30 14.96
C PRO A 67 2.04 1.22 15.13
N ASP A 68 2.49 1.91 14.08
CA ASP A 68 2.32 3.36 13.98
C ASP A 68 0.87 3.71 13.60
N PHE A 69 0.17 4.45 14.45
CA PHE A 69 -1.16 4.97 14.18
C PHE A 69 -1.15 6.47 13.78
N SER A 70 -0.03 7.03 13.34
CA SER A 70 0.09 8.42 12.84
C SER A 70 -0.75 8.68 11.59
N ALA A 71 -0.99 7.66 10.77
CA ALA A 71 -1.78 7.74 9.55
C ALA A 71 -3.28 8.06 9.77
N LYS A 72 -3.80 7.81 10.98
CA LYS A 72 -5.22 8.10 11.28
C LYS A 72 -5.45 9.60 11.41
N SER A 73 -6.59 10.09 10.93
CA SER A 73 -6.98 11.47 11.20
C SER A 73 -7.25 11.67 12.70
N ASN A 74 -7.28 12.91 13.15
CA ASN A 74 -7.49 13.26 14.56
C ASN A 74 -8.78 12.67 15.15
N PHE A 75 -9.81 12.46 14.32
CA PHE A 75 -11.09 11.85 14.72
C PHE A 75 -11.15 10.33 14.47
N GLY A 76 -10.11 9.73 13.87
CA GLY A 76 -9.99 8.30 13.61
C GLY A 76 -10.86 7.76 12.48
N SER A 77 -11.64 8.60 11.79
CA SER A 77 -12.56 8.18 10.74
C SER A 77 -11.91 8.02 9.35
N PHE A 78 -10.65 8.45 9.20
CA PHE A 78 -9.89 8.42 7.94
C PHE A 78 -8.50 7.87 8.22
N THR A 79 -7.95 7.12 7.28
CA THR A 79 -6.57 6.65 7.31
C THR A 79 -5.86 7.12 6.05
N ALA A 80 -4.76 7.86 6.21
CA ALA A 80 -3.90 8.29 5.10
C ALA A 80 -3.14 7.09 4.53
N ILE A 81 -3.08 6.97 3.21
CA ILE A 81 -2.42 5.85 2.50
C ILE A 81 -1.24 6.32 1.65
N GLY A 82 -0.71 7.52 1.97
CA GLY A 82 0.42 8.14 1.29
C GLY A 82 0.03 9.31 0.38
N GLY A 83 0.92 10.30 0.30
CA GLY A 83 0.74 11.49 -0.52
C GLY A 83 -0.53 12.27 -0.17
N SER A 84 -1.43 12.47 -1.13
CA SER A 84 -2.70 13.19 -0.92
C SER A 84 -3.90 12.25 -0.85
N TYR A 85 -3.71 10.99 -0.50
CA TYR A 85 -4.77 9.98 -0.52
C TYR A 85 -5.11 9.45 0.87
N ALA A 86 -6.39 9.19 1.10
CA ALA A 86 -6.87 8.53 2.30
C ALA A 86 -8.05 7.60 1.99
N VAL A 87 -8.31 6.67 2.91
CA VAL A 87 -9.44 5.75 2.86
C VAL A 87 -10.37 5.98 4.05
N THR A 88 -11.66 5.79 3.82
CA THR A 88 -12.73 5.87 4.82
C THR A 88 -13.86 4.92 4.44
N ALA A 89 -14.91 4.86 5.27
CA ALA A 89 -16.13 4.14 4.93
C ALA A 89 -17.07 4.99 4.06
N ASN A 90 -17.74 4.38 3.09
CA ASN A 90 -18.63 5.10 2.16
C ASN A 90 -19.88 5.65 2.86
N HIS A 91 -20.37 4.98 3.91
CA HIS A 91 -21.51 5.48 4.69
C HIS A 91 -21.20 6.74 5.52
N ILE A 92 -19.94 7.16 5.62
CA ILE A 92 -19.55 8.42 6.27
C ILE A 92 -19.91 9.55 5.30
N ARG A 93 -21.11 10.10 5.46
CA ARG A 93 -21.65 11.15 4.59
C ARG A 93 -21.17 12.54 5.01
N SER A 94 -21.23 13.49 4.07
CA SER A 94 -20.97 14.91 4.32
C SER A 94 -19.55 15.21 4.84
N ILE A 95 -18.55 14.44 4.39
CA ILE A 95 -17.14 14.57 4.76
C ILE A 95 -16.62 15.98 4.47
N GLU A 96 -17.06 16.57 3.35
CA GLU A 96 -16.68 17.91 2.93
C GLU A 96 -17.10 18.98 3.95
N ASN A 97 -18.20 18.75 4.67
CA ASN A 97 -18.77 19.68 5.64
C ASN A 97 -18.20 19.54 7.06
N GLN A 98 -17.38 18.52 7.32
CA GLN A 98 -16.83 18.21 8.64
C GLN A 98 -15.31 18.45 8.65
N ALA A 99 -14.90 19.72 8.74
CA ALA A 99 -13.48 20.09 8.70
C ALA A 99 -12.63 19.42 9.79
N GLY A 100 -13.21 19.18 10.97
CA GLY A 100 -12.50 18.49 12.06
C GLY A 100 -12.11 17.05 11.71
N TRP A 101 -12.94 16.37 10.91
CA TRP A 101 -12.70 14.98 10.51
C TRP A 101 -11.53 14.82 9.54
N ARG A 102 -11.25 15.86 8.77
CA ARG A 102 -10.20 15.94 7.75
C ARG A 102 -8.91 16.57 8.26
N LYS A 103 -8.66 16.43 9.57
CA LYS A 103 -7.51 17.03 10.25
C LYS A 103 -6.51 15.96 10.63
N TRP A 104 -5.24 16.17 10.31
CA TRP A 104 -4.10 15.41 10.82
C TRP A 104 -3.19 16.37 11.57
N GLY A 105 -2.83 16.02 12.81
CA GLY A 105 -2.07 16.92 13.68
C GLY A 105 -2.75 18.28 13.81
N GLN A 106 -2.13 19.32 13.26
CA GLN A 106 -2.68 20.69 13.23
C GLN A 106 -3.19 21.14 11.86
N THR A 107 -3.09 20.29 10.82
CA THR A 107 -3.40 20.64 9.44
C THR A 107 -4.77 20.10 9.01
N THR A 108 -5.60 20.96 8.41
CA THR A 108 -6.87 20.55 7.79
C THR A 108 -6.71 20.43 6.27
N TYR A 109 -7.20 19.32 5.71
CA TYR A 109 -7.08 18.96 4.30
C TYR A 109 -8.43 18.97 3.60
N GLU A 110 -8.55 19.64 2.45
CA GLU A 110 -9.81 19.72 1.70
C GLU A 110 -9.91 18.58 0.68
N VAL A 111 -11.10 17.98 0.57
CA VAL A 111 -11.36 16.91 -0.39
C VAL A 111 -11.42 17.53 -1.79
N ALA A 112 -10.53 17.07 -2.66
CA ALA A 112 -10.49 17.46 -4.06
C ALA A 112 -11.30 16.49 -4.94
N ASP A 113 -11.28 15.20 -4.62
CA ASP A 113 -12.00 14.16 -5.36
C ASP A 113 -12.28 12.93 -4.49
N LYS A 114 -13.21 12.07 -4.93
CA LYS A 114 -13.56 10.82 -4.26
C LYS A 114 -13.85 9.69 -5.24
N LEU A 115 -13.40 8.50 -4.89
CA LEU A 115 -13.69 7.26 -5.60
C LEU A 115 -14.41 6.30 -4.66
N LEU A 116 -15.58 5.80 -5.09
CA LEU A 116 -16.34 4.81 -4.34
C LEU A 116 -15.80 3.41 -4.63
N GLY A 117 -15.65 2.60 -3.57
CA GLY A 117 -15.42 1.17 -3.71
C GLY A 117 -16.62 0.51 -4.38
N GLN A 118 -16.39 -0.25 -5.44
CA GLN A 118 -17.47 -0.90 -6.20
C GLN A 118 -18.15 -1.97 -5.33
N GLY A 119 -19.36 -1.68 -4.84
CA GLY A 119 -20.15 -2.59 -4.01
C GLY A 119 -19.63 -2.78 -2.57
N LEU A 120 -18.57 -2.08 -2.20
CA LEU A 120 -17.99 -2.10 -0.85
C LEU A 120 -18.33 -0.83 -0.10
N ASP A 121 -18.39 -0.90 1.23
CA ASP A 121 -18.54 0.26 2.11
C ASP A 121 -17.20 0.98 2.34
N SER A 122 -16.41 1.12 1.27
CA SER A 122 -15.12 1.79 1.27
C SER A 122 -15.15 2.96 0.31
N GLN A 123 -14.56 4.08 0.70
CA GLN A 123 -14.40 5.25 -0.13
C GLN A 123 -12.96 5.73 -0.05
N PHE A 124 -12.37 6.01 -1.22
CA PHE A 124 -11.06 6.60 -1.35
C PHE A 124 -11.22 8.09 -1.62
N LEU A 125 -10.39 8.89 -0.97
CA LEU A 125 -10.39 10.33 -1.05
C LEU A 125 -9.06 10.81 -1.59
N ARG A 126 -9.13 11.83 -2.45
CA ARG A 126 -7.99 12.64 -2.83
C ARG A 126 -8.14 14.01 -2.19
N PHE A 127 -7.15 14.41 -1.43
CA PHE A 127 -7.04 15.75 -0.85
C PHE A 127 -6.34 16.73 -1.79
N ASN A 128 -6.54 18.01 -1.54
CA ASN A 128 -5.92 19.11 -2.28
C ASN A 128 -4.40 19.25 -2.02
N ARG A 129 -3.89 18.66 -0.93
CA ARG A 129 -2.50 18.76 -0.48
C ARG A 129 -2.00 17.41 0.03
N PHE A 130 -0.68 17.24 0.07
CA PHE A 130 -0.05 16.05 0.65
C PHE A 130 -0.20 16.05 2.17
N ILE A 131 -0.66 14.92 2.71
CA ILE A 131 -0.68 14.62 4.14
C ILE A 131 0.76 14.26 4.53
N VAL A 132 1.29 14.91 5.56
CA VAL A 132 2.71 14.80 5.94
C VAL A 132 2.93 14.25 7.34
N GLU A 133 1.86 14.12 8.12
CA GLU A 133 1.89 13.71 9.52
C GLU A 133 2.00 12.20 9.70
N GLY A 134 1.62 11.41 8.69
CA GLY A 134 1.71 9.95 8.72
C GLY A 134 1.10 9.29 7.50
N GLU A 135 1.55 8.08 7.20
CA GLU A 135 1.05 7.24 6.13
C GLU A 135 0.94 5.79 6.59
N ALA A 136 -0.14 5.11 6.18
CA ALA A 136 -0.28 3.69 6.43
C ALA A 136 0.39 2.93 5.28
N GLU A 137 1.21 1.96 5.65
CA GLU A 137 1.74 1.00 4.70
C GLU A 137 0.57 0.18 4.14
N LEU A 138 0.39 0.23 2.82
CA LEU A 138 -0.54 -0.67 2.16
C LEU A 138 0.07 -2.06 2.22
N LEU A 139 -0.69 -3.04 2.71
CA LEU A 139 -0.25 -4.43 2.66
C LEU A 139 0.13 -4.78 1.23
N GLU A 140 1.42 -5.00 1.00
CA GLU A 140 1.91 -5.70 -0.17
C GLU A 140 1.44 -7.15 -0.06
N THR A 141 0.20 -7.38 -0.47
CA THR A 141 -0.16 -8.71 -0.91
C THR A 141 0.66 -8.94 -2.17
N ASN A 142 1.58 -9.90 -2.14
CA ASN A 142 1.91 -10.63 -3.35
C ASN A 142 0.59 -11.22 -3.83
N ILE A 143 -0.20 -10.43 -4.56
CA ILE A 143 -1.33 -10.90 -5.33
C ILE A 143 -0.69 -11.77 -6.40
N THR A 144 -0.42 -13.02 -6.02
CA THR A 144 -0.27 -14.08 -6.98
C THR A 144 -1.62 -14.08 -7.67
N ASN A 145 -1.67 -13.51 -8.87
CA ASN A 145 -2.89 -13.31 -9.64
C ASN A 145 -3.65 -14.64 -9.75
N HIS A 146 -4.53 -14.93 -8.79
CA HIS A 146 -5.64 -15.84 -9.02
C HIS A 146 -6.66 -15.01 -9.78
N THR A 147 -6.39 -14.90 -11.08
CA THR A 147 -7.19 -14.20 -12.08
C THR A 147 -8.54 -14.89 -12.19
N THR A 148 -9.46 -14.56 -11.31
CA THR A 148 -10.90 -14.71 -11.56
C THR A 148 -11.59 -13.48 -11.01
N SER A 149 -11.54 -12.39 -11.79
CA SER A 149 -12.72 -11.78 -12.41
C SER A 149 -12.58 -10.27 -12.58
N HIS A 150 -12.51 -9.85 -13.85
CA HIS A 150 -13.01 -8.57 -14.35
C HIS A 150 -12.31 -7.26 -13.94
N ALA A 151 -10.99 -7.18 -14.16
CA ALA A 151 -10.34 -5.95 -14.62
C ALA A 151 -9.11 -6.31 -15.46
N ILE A 152 -9.21 -6.16 -16.78
CA ILE A 152 -8.09 -6.37 -17.70
C ILE A 152 -7.14 -5.19 -17.54
N ILE A 153 -6.24 -5.26 -16.56
CA ILE A 153 -4.97 -4.54 -16.62
C ILE A 153 -3.95 -5.60 -17.03
N LYS A 154 -3.57 -5.60 -18.33
CA LYS A 154 -2.47 -6.42 -18.85
C LYS A 154 -1.16 -5.92 -18.24
N GLN A 155 -0.83 -6.39 -17.05
CA GLN A 155 0.54 -6.34 -16.58
C GLN A 155 1.33 -7.36 -17.42
N ILE A 156 2.15 -6.86 -18.35
CA ILE A 156 2.99 -7.69 -19.20
C ILE A 156 3.98 -8.39 -18.27
N GLY A 157 3.76 -9.69 -18.04
CA GLY A 157 4.55 -10.49 -17.12
C GLY A 157 6.03 -10.45 -17.47
N THR A 158 6.86 -10.39 -16.44
CA THR A 158 8.34 -10.36 -16.47
C THR A 158 8.97 -11.43 -17.37
N ALA A 159 8.30 -12.55 -17.62
CA ALA A 159 8.74 -13.59 -18.56
C ALA A 159 8.67 -13.17 -20.05
N ALA A 160 7.71 -12.32 -20.43
CA ALA A 160 7.63 -11.80 -21.80
C ALA A 160 8.70 -10.74 -22.04
N TYR A 161 9.07 -9.97 -21.01
CA TYR A 161 10.14 -8.98 -21.09
C TYR A 161 11.53 -9.64 -21.21
N SER A 162 11.79 -10.71 -20.44
CA SER A 162 13.06 -11.45 -20.56
C SER A 162 13.18 -12.18 -21.90
N GLN A 163 12.08 -12.69 -22.46
CA GLN A 163 12.06 -13.25 -23.81
C GLN A 163 12.26 -12.19 -24.89
N GLN A 164 11.69 -10.99 -24.74
CA GLN A 164 11.92 -9.88 -25.66
C GLN A 164 13.39 -9.43 -25.66
N ILE A 165 14.02 -9.29 -24.49
CA ILE A 165 15.44 -8.96 -24.39
C ILE A 165 16.31 -10.04 -25.07
N ALA A 166 16.02 -11.32 -24.84
CA ALA A 166 16.78 -12.41 -25.45
C ALA A 166 16.62 -12.42 -26.98
N LEU A 167 15.43 -12.10 -27.49
CA LEU A 167 15.14 -12.06 -28.93
C LEU A 167 15.78 -10.82 -29.59
N GLU A 168 15.82 -9.70 -28.88
CA GLU A 168 16.49 -8.48 -29.33
C GLU A 168 18.02 -8.66 -29.40
N GLN A 169 18.61 -9.31 -28.40
CA GLN A 169 20.04 -9.66 -28.40
C GLN A 169 20.41 -10.62 -29.54
N GLU A 170 19.54 -11.58 -29.84
CA GLU A 170 19.75 -12.51 -30.95
C GLU A 170 19.63 -11.80 -32.32
N ASN A 171 18.68 -10.87 -32.46
CA ASN A 171 18.55 -10.08 -33.67
C ASN A 171 19.76 -9.19 -33.91
N GLU A 172 20.32 -8.56 -32.87
CA GLU A 172 21.56 -7.79 -32.98
C GLU A 172 22.75 -8.66 -33.39
N ARG A 173 22.84 -9.89 -32.86
CA ARG A 173 23.87 -10.86 -33.26
C ARG A 173 23.78 -11.19 -34.75
N ILE A 174 22.58 -11.52 -35.23
CA ILE A 174 22.33 -11.85 -36.63
C ILE A 174 22.65 -10.66 -37.55
N LEU A 175 22.27 -9.44 -37.17
CA LEU A 175 22.58 -8.23 -37.93
C LEU A 175 24.08 -8.01 -38.08
N ASN A 176 24.85 -8.22 -37.00
CA ASN A 176 26.30 -8.09 -37.02
C ASN A 176 26.96 -9.16 -37.89
N GLU A 177 26.49 -10.41 -37.84
CA GLU A 177 26.99 -11.49 -38.72
C GLU A 177 26.74 -11.18 -40.20
N ARG A 178 25.53 -10.68 -40.54
CA ARG A 178 25.20 -10.24 -41.90
C ARG A 178 26.05 -9.08 -42.37
N LEU A 179 26.34 -8.12 -41.49
CA LEU A 179 27.19 -6.98 -41.82
C LEU A 179 28.61 -7.42 -42.17
N GLU A 180 29.17 -8.37 -41.41
CA GLU A 180 30.50 -8.94 -41.71
C GLU A 180 30.50 -9.75 -43.01
N GLU A 181 29.42 -10.47 -43.31
CA GLU A 181 29.25 -11.18 -44.57
C GLU A 181 29.23 -10.21 -45.76
N ILE A 182 28.50 -9.10 -45.64
CA ILE A 182 28.47 -8.03 -46.67
C ILE A 182 29.85 -7.40 -46.84
N LYS A 183 30.55 -7.06 -45.75
CA LYS A 183 31.92 -6.52 -45.82
C LYS A 183 32.86 -7.47 -46.54
N LYS A 184 32.76 -8.78 -46.27
CA LYS A 184 33.57 -9.82 -46.93
C LYS A 184 33.22 -9.97 -48.42
N GLN A 185 31.94 -9.90 -48.79
CA GLN A 185 31.50 -9.92 -50.18
C GLN A 185 31.96 -8.67 -50.94
N MET A 186 31.86 -7.48 -50.34
CA MET A 186 32.39 -6.25 -50.93
C MET A 186 33.91 -6.35 -51.12
N ALA A 187 34.65 -6.81 -50.11
CA ALA A 187 36.09 -7.00 -50.23
C ALA A 187 36.46 -7.96 -51.39
N ALA A 188 35.72 -9.05 -51.56
CA ALA A 188 35.89 -10.01 -52.65
C ALA A 188 35.47 -9.48 -54.03
N CYS A 189 34.52 -8.53 -54.10
CA CYS A 189 34.10 -7.88 -55.35
C CYS A 189 35.08 -6.78 -55.80
N PHE A 190 35.66 -6.04 -54.84
CA PHE A 190 36.59 -4.95 -55.14
C PHE A 190 38.04 -5.40 -55.40
N THR A 191 38.48 -6.57 -54.89
CA THR A 191 39.83 -7.09 -55.13
C THR A 191 40.14 -7.46 -56.60
N PRO A 192 39.25 -8.10 -57.37
CA PRO A 192 39.51 -8.36 -58.78
C PRO A 192 39.35 -7.12 -59.66
N MET A 193 38.53 -6.13 -59.27
CA MET A 193 38.33 -4.89 -60.04
C MET A 193 39.55 -3.96 -59.98
N ALA A 194 40.22 -3.87 -58.82
CA ALA A 194 41.50 -3.18 -58.68
C ALA A 194 42.64 -3.87 -59.48
N ARG A 195 42.55 -5.20 -59.69
CA ARG A 195 43.54 -5.97 -60.48
C ARG A 195 43.33 -5.86 -61.99
N ALA A 196 42.12 -5.54 -62.44
CA ALA A 196 41.78 -5.31 -63.86
C ALA A 196 42.10 -3.88 -64.34
N LEU A 197 42.16 -2.89 -63.43
CA LEU A 197 42.56 -1.50 -63.72
C LEU A 197 44.08 -1.25 -63.68
N ALA A 198 44.87 -2.26 -63.28
CA ALA A 198 46.34 -2.20 -63.20
C ALA A 198 47.04 -3.00 -64.32
N ARG A 199 46.35 -3.29 -65.43
CA ARG A 199 46.92 -3.84 -66.67
C ARG A 199 46.75 -2.88 -67.82
#